data_AF-T1KEZ4-F1
#
_entry.id   AF-T1KEZ4-F1
#
_cell.length_a   1.000
_cell.length_b   1.000
_cell.length_c   1.000
_cell.angle_alpha   90.00
_cell.angle_beta   90.00
_cell.angle_gamma   90.00
#
_symmetry.space_group_name_H-M   'P 1'
#
loop_
_entity.id
_entity.type
_entity.pdbx_description
1 polymer ?
#
loop_
_entity_poly.entity_id
_entity_poly.type
_entity_poly.pdbx_seq_one_letter_code
_entity_poly.pdbx_strand_id
1 'polypeptide(L)'
;MLAARPGCTFFSSHWFVTALIVIISFFAYISINYHGEQEFINQNKTDLVGLVLSARSNFDKRNVLRETWFNGKSTYDTGNVNIKLHFIVGKNDCRIPIDYREDEYSCMEWVYNETEDCKTNVLSHDTESISYGNTFSSHIFRGFSFKVHQDILLKLVGCLFPCRCDTIILKNVLTQEILLNQSFVGEQKQNDYGFNYQAVAPILFLPKGFTGLLFVLNTDNLNCQPERVHRWNRFAKLTQILRVYKDLNDYESLVFHGEEIIMASFVIELADQSAYLKMIKDKEKNYHEFDKELSEIKVKLENELLEHEDIILVDVIDVYRNLPEKLVHAIAWTMTTENADLILKTDDDCFIDLANISHKINLLTERKSIWWGNFRHNMLVNVYGKWAENFFPGSVYPSFACGSGYIISSDIANWITMNKKFLHYFQGEDVSMGIWLSSIIPIYLMDRDWACAEDAPRDELLAYCQLNPSQLRQFHAMKSKNIKNN
;
A
#
# COMPACT_ATOMS: atom_id res chain seq x y z
N MET A 1 -39.02 30.47 91.29
CA MET A 1 -38.39 31.12 90.12
C MET A 1 -37.30 30.16 89.67
N LEU A 2 -37.31 29.49 88.52
CA LEU A 2 -37.72 29.87 87.16
C LEU A 2 -38.24 28.64 86.39
N ALA A 3 -38.97 28.92 85.32
CA ALA A 3 -39.89 28.05 84.59
C ALA A 3 -39.24 26.95 83.75
N ALA A 4 -39.95 25.83 83.63
CA ALA A 4 -39.76 24.83 82.59
C ALA A 4 -40.25 25.37 81.22
N ARG A 5 -39.47 25.12 80.17
CA ARG A 5 -39.92 25.22 78.76
C ARG A 5 -39.89 23.82 78.15
N PRO A 6 -40.96 23.33 77.48
CA PRO A 6 -40.89 22.13 76.67
C PRO A 6 -40.41 22.49 75.25
N GLY A 7 -39.28 21.92 74.83
CA GLY A 7 -38.80 21.99 73.45
C GLY A 7 -39.41 20.85 72.63
N CYS A 8 -40.20 21.21 71.63
CA CYS A 8 -40.74 20.30 70.62
C CYS A 8 -39.64 19.54 69.88
N THR A 9 -39.75 18.21 69.83
CA THR A 9 -39.06 17.37 68.83
C THR A 9 -40.12 16.64 68.01
N PHE A 10 -40.71 17.33 67.04
CA PHE A 10 -41.42 16.72 65.93
C PHE A 10 -40.47 16.70 64.73
N PHE A 11 -39.60 15.69 64.65
CA PHE A 11 -39.04 15.31 63.35
C PHE A 11 -40.17 14.59 62.61
N SER A 12 -40.87 15.31 61.76
CA SER A 12 -41.98 14.78 60.99
C SER A 12 -41.50 13.64 60.09
N SER A 13 -41.99 12.43 60.37
CA SER A 13 -41.77 11.19 59.59
C SER A 13 -42.03 11.36 58.08
N HIS A 14 -42.81 12.36 57.69
CA HIS A 14 -43.05 12.71 56.28
C HIS A 14 -41.79 13.04 55.49
N TRP A 15 -40.83 13.78 56.05
CA TRP A 15 -39.63 14.21 55.30
C TRP A 15 -38.67 13.06 55.01
N PHE A 16 -38.63 12.07 55.90
CA PHE A 16 -37.82 10.86 55.71
C PHE A 16 -38.44 9.97 54.63
N VAL A 17 -39.76 9.82 54.64
CA VAL A 17 -40.49 9.01 53.63
C VAL A 17 -40.40 9.66 52.26
N THR A 18 -40.56 10.98 52.14
CA THR A 18 -40.43 11.68 50.85
C THR A 18 -39.00 11.64 50.31
N ALA A 19 -37.99 11.81 51.16
CA ALA A 19 -36.59 11.68 50.75
C ALA A 19 -36.27 10.26 50.24
N LEU A 20 -36.78 9.22 50.91
CA LEU A 20 -36.59 7.84 50.50
C LEU A 20 -37.25 7.54 49.16
N ILE A 21 -38.48 8.04 48.94
CA ILE A 21 -39.20 7.89 47.67
C ILE A 21 -38.44 8.56 46.52
N VAL A 22 -37.93 9.79 46.73
CA VAL A 22 -37.15 10.50 45.70
C VAL A 22 -35.88 9.73 45.34
N ILE A 23 -35.17 9.18 46.33
CA ILE A 23 -33.96 8.38 46.11
C ILE A 23 -34.31 7.10 45.34
N ILE A 24 -35.34 6.37 45.74
CA ILE A 24 -35.78 5.13 45.06
C ILE A 24 -36.22 5.44 43.62
N SER A 25 -36.99 6.51 43.40
CA SER A 25 -37.41 6.93 42.06
C SER A 25 -36.23 7.36 41.19
N PHE A 26 -35.21 8.01 41.77
CA PHE A 26 -33.99 8.39 41.06
C PHE A 26 -33.16 7.16 40.66
N PHE A 27 -32.97 6.20 41.57
CA PHE A 27 -32.29 4.95 41.26
C PHE A 27 -33.07 4.10 40.25
N ALA A 28 -34.40 4.02 40.37
CA ALA A 28 -35.25 3.34 39.40
C ALA A 28 -35.17 4.01 38.01
N TYR A 29 -35.18 5.34 37.94
CA TYR A 29 -35.02 6.09 36.70
C TYR A 29 -33.65 5.85 36.04
N ILE A 30 -32.57 5.88 36.81
CA ILE A 30 -31.23 5.53 36.30
C ILE A 30 -31.20 4.08 35.82
N SER A 31 -31.75 3.15 36.59
CA SER A 31 -31.72 1.73 36.24
C SER A 31 -32.55 1.42 35.00
N ILE A 32 -33.70 2.08 34.81
CA ILE A 32 -34.55 1.95 33.61
C ILE A 32 -33.86 2.56 32.39
N ASN A 33 -33.25 3.74 32.51
CA ASN A 33 -32.51 4.34 31.39
C ASN A 33 -31.27 3.52 31.02
N TYR A 34 -30.52 3.05 32.02
CA TYR A 34 -29.34 2.21 31.80
C TYR A 34 -29.71 0.86 31.18
N HIS A 35 -30.79 0.22 31.63
CA HIS A 35 -31.29 -1.01 31.00
C HIS A 35 -31.85 -0.76 29.60
N GLY A 36 -32.59 0.33 29.37
CA GLY A 36 -33.08 0.69 28.04
C GLY A 36 -31.95 1.00 27.06
N GLU A 37 -30.88 1.64 27.52
CA GLU A 37 -29.67 1.92 26.72
C GLU A 37 -28.88 0.62 26.43
N GLN A 38 -28.74 -0.27 27.41
CA GLN A 38 -28.14 -1.60 27.24
C GLN A 38 -28.94 -2.52 26.31
N GLU A 39 -30.27 -2.54 26.41
CA GLU A 39 -31.14 -3.30 25.50
C GLU A 39 -31.08 -2.74 24.07
N PHE A 40 -31.03 -1.42 23.90
CA PHE A 40 -30.87 -0.79 22.58
C PHE A 40 -29.48 -1.06 21.96
N ILE A 41 -28.42 -1.02 22.77
CA ILE A 41 -27.04 -1.36 22.36
C ILE A 41 -26.95 -2.85 21.95
N ASN A 42 -27.61 -3.75 22.70
CA ASN A 42 -27.65 -5.17 22.38
C ASN A 42 -28.50 -5.51 21.16
N GLN A 43 -29.57 -4.74 20.86
CA GLN A 43 -30.38 -4.95 19.66
C GLN A 43 -29.67 -4.54 18.35
N ASN A 44 -28.66 -3.67 18.41
CA ASN A 44 -27.89 -3.20 17.25
C ASN A 44 -26.44 -3.69 17.23
N LYS A 45 -26.10 -4.68 18.06
CA LYS A 45 -24.74 -5.23 18.12
C LYS A 45 -24.44 -6.03 16.85
N THR A 46 -23.30 -5.74 16.23
CA THR A 46 -22.79 -6.48 15.07
C THR A 46 -21.57 -7.28 15.52
N ASP A 47 -21.57 -8.60 15.35
CA ASP A 47 -20.46 -9.43 15.82
C ASP A 47 -19.23 -9.26 14.91
N LEU A 48 -19.45 -9.10 13.60
CA LEU A 48 -18.39 -8.90 12.61
C LEU A 48 -18.80 -7.89 11.54
N VAL A 49 -17.96 -6.88 11.31
CA VAL A 49 -18.07 -6.00 10.15
C VAL A 49 -16.96 -6.35 9.15
N GLY A 50 -17.34 -6.75 7.94
CA GLY A 50 -16.41 -6.99 6.83
C GLY A 50 -16.22 -5.75 5.97
N LEU A 51 -14.96 -5.38 5.78
CA LEU A 51 -14.48 -4.29 4.94
C LEU A 51 -13.81 -4.90 3.70
N VAL A 52 -14.50 -4.82 2.57
CA VAL A 52 -14.00 -5.30 1.27
C VAL A 52 -13.41 -4.11 0.54
N LEU A 53 -12.08 -4.01 0.48
CA LEU A 53 -11.43 -2.94 -0.27
C LEU A 53 -11.65 -3.14 -1.76
N SER A 54 -12.24 -2.13 -2.42
CA SER A 54 -12.57 -2.19 -3.84
C SER A 54 -12.18 -0.90 -4.54
N ALA A 55 -11.74 -1.02 -5.80
CA ALA A 55 -11.49 0.13 -6.65
C ALA A 55 -12.80 0.63 -7.26
N ARG A 56 -12.90 1.93 -7.52
CA ARG A 56 -14.10 2.58 -8.08
C ARG A 56 -14.66 1.86 -9.32
N SER A 57 -13.79 1.42 -10.22
CA SER A 57 -14.13 0.76 -11.48
C SER A 57 -14.45 -0.74 -11.37
N ASN A 58 -14.27 -1.38 -10.21
CA ASN A 58 -14.42 -2.83 -10.03
C ASN A 58 -15.90 -3.27 -9.85
N PHE A 59 -16.80 -2.76 -10.69
CA PHE A 59 -18.25 -3.06 -10.65
C PHE A 59 -18.53 -4.58 -10.75
N ASP A 60 -17.91 -5.25 -11.71
CA ASP A 60 -18.15 -6.69 -11.94
C ASP A 60 -17.70 -7.54 -10.75
N LYS A 61 -16.57 -7.20 -10.13
CA LYS A 61 -16.10 -7.89 -8.93
C LYS A 61 -17.09 -7.73 -7.78
N ARG A 62 -17.53 -6.49 -7.49
CA ARG A 62 -18.54 -6.24 -6.45
C ARG A 62 -19.83 -7.01 -6.72
N ASN A 63 -20.31 -7.02 -7.97
CA ASN A 63 -21.50 -7.78 -8.35
C ASN A 63 -21.35 -9.28 -8.12
N VAL A 64 -20.20 -9.87 -8.47
CA VAL A 64 -19.94 -11.29 -8.16
C VAL A 64 -19.94 -11.55 -6.67
N LEU A 65 -19.36 -10.65 -5.86
CA LEU A 65 -19.36 -10.79 -4.41
C LEU A 65 -20.77 -10.70 -3.82
N ARG A 66 -21.62 -9.81 -4.36
CA ARG A 66 -23.04 -9.72 -4.01
C ARG A 66 -23.81 -11.02 -4.34
N GLU A 67 -23.56 -11.59 -5.52
CA GLU A 67 -24.17 -12.84 -6.00
C GLU A 67 -23.71 -14.06 -5.19
N THR A 68 -22.47 -14.05 -4.69
CA THR A 68 -21.85 -15.20 -4.05
C THR A 68 -21.96 -15.14 -2.53
N TRP A 69 -21.23 -14.25 -1.85
CA TRP A 69 -21.13 -14.27 -0.38
C TRP A 69 -22.30 -13.60 0.31
N PHE A 70 -22.74 -12.48 -0.26
CA PHE A 70 -23.82 -11.70 0.33
C PHE A 70 -25.16 -12.39 0.12
N ASN A 71 -25.28 -13.32 -0.84
CA ASN A 71 -26.55 -13.96 -1.21
C ASN A 71 -27.67 -12.91 -1.42
N GLY A 72 -27.31 -11.75 -1.98
CA GLY A 72 -28.20 -10.60 -2.18
C GLY A 72 -28.54 -9.78 -0.92
N LYS A 73 -27.91 -10.02 0.23
CA LYS A 73 -28.07 -9.24 1.48
C LYS A 73 -26.72 -8.85 2.06
N SER A 74 -26.53 -7.58 2.41
CA SER A 74 -25.34 -7.09 3.12
C SER A 74 -25.24 -7.57 4.57
N THR A 75 -26.28 -8.23 5.07
CA THR A 75 -26.37 -8.86 6.38
C THR A 75 -26.41 -10.38 6.24
N TYR A 76 -25.50 -11.05 6.94
CA TYR A 76 -25.44 -12.49 7.05
C TYR A 76 -25.68 -12.89 8.51
N ASP A 77 -26.90 -13.37 8.78
CA ASP A 77 -27.32 -13.85 10.09
C ASP A 77 -27.36 -15.38 10.06
N THR A 78 -26.52 -16.01 10.88
CA THR A 78 -26.46 -17.47 11.04
C THR A 78 -27.37 -17.99 12.16
N GLY A 79 -28.14 -17.11 12.79
CA GLY A 79 -28.91 -17.37 14.02
C GLY A 79 -28.08 -17.20 15.29
N ASN A 80 -26.74 -17.19 15.20
CA ASN A 80 -25.82 -17.02 16.33
C ASN A 80 -24.84 -15.86 16.17
N VAL A 81 -24.68 -15.34 14.95
CA VAL A 81 -23.70 -14.30 14.60
C VAL A 81 -24.32 -13.37 13.56
N ASN A 82 -24.27 -12.07 13.83
CA ASN A 82 -24.64 -10.99 12.93
C ASN A 82 -23.40 -10.43 12.22
N ILE A 83 -23.31 -10.67 10.91
CA ILE A 83 -22.23 -10.16 10.06
C ILE A 83 -22.77 -9.09 9.11
N LYS A 84 -22.13 -7.93 9.07
CA LYS A 84 -22.38 -6.89 8.05
C LYS A 84 -21.19 -6.75 7.12
N LEU A 85 -21.42 -6.59 5.83
CA LEU A 85 -20.34 -6.44 4.85
C LEU A 85 -20.51 -5.14 4.06
N HIS A 86 -19.39 -4.44 3.87
CA HIS A 86 -19.34 -3.18 3.14
C HIS A 86 -18.17 -3.17 2.13
N PHE A 87 -18.44 -2.69 0.93
CA PHE A 87 -17.41 -2.30 -0.02
C PHE A 87 -16.86 -0.93 0.35
N ILE A 88 -15.53 -0.83 0.45
CA ILE A 88 -14.84 0.41 0.77
C ILE A 88 -14.22 0.96 -0.50
N VAL A 89 -14.70 2.12 -0.92
CA VAL A 89 -14.31 2.78 -2.18
C VAL A 89 -13.80 4.18 -1.90
N GLY A 90 -12.73 4.59 -2.57
CA GLY A 90 -12.17 5.93 -2.40
C GLY A 90 -13.05 6.98 -3.10
N LYS A 91 -13.37 8.05 -2.38
CA LYS A 91 -14.25 9.13 -2.83
C LYS A 91 -13.64 10.00 -3.91
N ASN A 92 -12.31 10.06 -4.04
CA ASN A 92 -11.64 10.91 -5.00
C ASN A 92 -10.97 10.10 -6.11
N ASP A 93 -11.09 10.56 -7.35
CA ASP A 93 -10.41 9.99 -8.51
C ASP A 93 -8.98 10.53 -8.64
N CYS A 94 -8.06 9.71 -9.16
CA CYS A 94 -6.79 10.22 -9.64
C CYS A 94 -6.96 10.78 -11.04
N ARG A 95 -6.83 12.10 -11.20
CA ARG A 95 -7.03 12.82 -12.48
C ARG A 95 -5.83 12.81 -13.42
N ILE A 96 -4.80 12.04 -13.10
CA ILE A 96 -3.61 11.89 -13.93
C ILE A 96 -3.78 10.58 -14.71
N PRO A 97 -3.81 10.59 -16.06
CA PRO A 97 -3.85 9.36 -16.84
C PRO A 97 -2.59 8.53 -16.58
N ILE A 98 -2.71 7.19 -16.61
CA ILE A 98 -1.62 6.25 -16.25
C ILE A 98 -0.33 6.57 -17.03
N ASP A 99 -0.46 7.00 -18.28
CA ASP A 99 0.70 7.31 -19.12
C ASP A 99 1.54 8.51 -18.66
N TYR A 100 0.96 9.39 -17.85
CA TYR A 100 1.61 10.58 -17.30
C TYR A 100 1.93 10.43 -15.82
N ARG A 101 1.79 9.25 -15.23
CA ARG A 101 2.15 9.01 -13.83
C ARG A 101 3.61 8.60 -13.69
N GLU A 102 4.22 8.96 -12.56
CA GLU A 102 5.55 8.47 -12.17
C GLU A 102 5.55 6.94 -12.00
N ASP A 103 4.46 6.39 -11.47
CA ASP A 103 4.20 4.96 -11.42
C ASP A 103 2.69 4.67 -11.50
N GLU A 104 2.32 3.49 -11.96
CA GLU A 104 0.91 3.11 -12.14
C GLU A 104 0.13 2.97 -10.83
N TYR A 105 0.81 2.83 -9.69
CA TYR A 105 0.22 2.56 -8.40
C TYR A 105 -0.08 3.83 -7.58
N SER A 106 0.55 4.96 -7.93
CA SER A 106 0.37 6.25 -7.27
C SER A 106 -0.51 7.21 -8.08
N CYS A 107 -0.69 8.42 -7.54
CA CYS A 107 -1.32 9.54 -8.24
C CYS A 107 -0.35 10.73 -8.32
N MET A 108 0.91 10.46 -8.70
CA MET A 108 1.93 11.48 -8.88
C MET A 108 2.22 11.66 -10.36
N GLU A 109 2.21 12.90 -10.83
CA GLU A 109 2.49 13.21 -12.24
C GLU A 109 3.99 13.10 -12.50
N TRP A 110 4.35 12.38 -13.55
CA TRP A 110 5.70 12.35 -14.04
C TRP A 110 6.04 13.70 -14.68
N VAL A 111 6.93 14.45 -14.03
CA VAL A 111 7.40 15.71 -14.57
C VAL A 111 8.39 15.41 -15.70
N TYR A 112 8.14 15.92 -16.91
CA TYR A 112 9.05 15.84 -18.05
C TYR A 112 9.55 17.24 -18.44
N ASN A 113 10.66 17.30 -19.18
CA ASN A 113 11.17 18.58 -19.72
C ASN A 113 10.63 18.78 -21.15
N GLU A 114 9.96 19.91 -21.38
CA GLU A 114 9.48 20.35 -22.70
C GLU A 114 10.60 20.96 -23.57
N THR A 115 11.83 21.03 -23.07
CA THR A 115 12.93 21.79 -23.66
C THR A 115 13.42 21.23 -25.00
N GLU A 116 14.03 22.12 -25.80
CA GLU A 116 14.49 21.88 -27.18
C GLU A 116 15.49 20.73 -27.35
N ASP A 117 16.10 20.20 -26.28
CA ASP A 117 17.03 19.07 -26.30
C ASP A 117 16.41 17.75 -26.79
N CYS A 118 15.09 17.60 -26.66
CA CYS A 118 14.36 16.47 -27.25
C CYS A 118 14.22 16.56 -28.77
N LYS A 119 14.69 17.62 -29.44
CA LYS A 119 14.68 17.76 -30.91
C LYS A 119 15.97 17.27 -31.57
N THR A 120 17.05 17.16 -30.81
CA THR A 120 18.34 16.62 -31.25
C THR A 120 18.45 15.18 -30.74
N ASN A 121 19.12 14.27 -31.47
CA ASN A 121 19.42 12.88 -31.05
C ASN A 121 20.41 12.87 -29.87
N VAL A 122 20.12 13.63 -28.82
CA VAL A 122 21.05 13.90 -27.73
C VAL A 122 21.07 12.66 -26.85
N LEU A 123 22.14 11.89 -27.05
CA LEU A 123 22.86 11.19 -26.00
C LEU A 123 22.74 12.03 -24.73
N SER A 124 21.83 11.68 -23.82
CA SER A 124 21.65 12.44 -22.59
C SER A 124 22.87 12.22 -21.73
N HIS A 125 23.87 13.08 -21.90
CA HIS A 125 24.95 13.25 -20.95
C HIS A 125 24.38 14.08 -19.82
N ASP A 126 23.87 13.42 -18.78
CA ASP A 126 23.38 14.04 -17.53
C ASP A 126 24.54 14.60 -16.70
N THR A 127 25.37 15.46 -17.30
CA THR A 127 26.66 15.80 -16.74
C THR A 127 27.05 17.25 -16.99
N GLU A 128 26.87 18.11 -15.99
CA GLU A 128 27.75 19.28 -15.81
C GLU A 128 28.98 18.80 -15.02
N SER A 129 30.18 19.03 -15.56
CA SER A 129 31.41 18.71 -14.84
C SER A 129 31.67 19.76 -13.75
N ILE A 130 31.70 19.34 -12.49
CA ILE A 130 32.14 20.21 -11.39
C ILE A 130 33.55 19.78 -10.97
N SER A 131 34.46 20.75 -10.88
CA SER A 131 35.77 20.55 -10.26
C SER A 131 35.58 20.63 -8.74
N TYR A 132 35.80 19.52 -8.05
CA TYR A 132 35.76 19.47 -6.59
C TYR A 132 37.18 19.58 -6.01
N GLY A 133 37.34 20.39 -4.96
CA GLY A 133 38.62 20.56 -4.25
C GLY A 133 38.99 19.36 -3.36
N ASN A 134 40.25 19.30 -2.93
CA ASN A 134 40.96 18.19 -2.27
C ASN A 134 40.36 17.62 -0.95
N THR A 135 39.19 18.02 -0.49
CA THR A 135 38.57 17.50 0.74
C THR A 135 37.66 16.31 0.43
N PHE A 136 38.27 15.14 0.23
CA PHE A 136 37.54 13.87 0.10
C PHE A 136 37.14 13.32 1.47
N SER A 137 35.84 13.10 1.65
CA SER A 137 35.27 12.18 2.65
C SER A 137 34.08 11.39 2.09
N SER A 138 33.77 11.48 0.80
CA SER A 138 32.58 10.85 0.22
C SER A 138 32.87 9.43 -0.28
N HIS A 139 32.01 8.50 0.09
CA HIS A 139 32.09 7.12 -0.33
C HIS A 139 31.68 7.01 -1.80
N ILE A 140 32.54 6.43 -2.64
CA ILE A 140 32.22 6.16 -4.04
C ILE A 140 31.30 4.94 -4.10
N PHE A 141 30.18 5.07 -4.82
CA PHE A 141 29.25 3.98 -5.10
C PHE A 141 29.62 3.29 -6.42
N ARG A 142 29.55 1.96 -6.45
CA ARG A 142 29.91 1.15 -7.62
C ARG A 142 28.81 1.10 -8.68
N GLY A 143 27.58 1.37 -8.29
CA GLY A 143 26.44 1.28 -9.18
C GLY A 143 25.20 1.97 -8.62
N PHE A 144 24.14 1.90 -9.40
CA PHE A 144 22.88 2.52 -9.08
C PHE A 144 21.72 1.78 -9.74
N SER A 145 20.58 1.84 -9.08
CA SER A 145 19.32 1.37 -9.63
C SER A 145 18.53 2.52 -10.24
N PHE A 146 17.84 2.27 -11.33
CA PHE A 146 17.06 3.29 -12.03
C PHE A 146 15.74 2.73 -12.53
N LYS A 147 14.76 3.61 -12.63
CA LYS A 147 13.47 3.35 -13.27
C LYS A 147 13.40 4.07 -14.62
N VAL A 148 12.79 3.41 -15.59
CA VAL A 148 12.55 3.93 -16.94
C VAL A 148 11.13 4.50 -17.00
N HIS A 149 11.00 5.76 -17.40
CA HIS A 149 9.71 6.47 -17.51
C HIS A 149 9.15 6.50 -18.93
N GLN A 150 9.98 6.23 -19.94
CA GLN A 150 9.62 6.14 -21.35
C GLN A 150 10.46 5.08 -22.05
N ASP A 151 9.98 4.53 -23.17
CA ASP A 151 10.72 3.53 -23.93
C ASP A 151 12.07 4.11 -24.42
N ILE A 152 13.18 3.47 -24.03
CA ILE A 152 14.54 3.91 -24.33
C ILE A 152 15.41 2.79 -24.88
N LEU A 153 16.49 3.20 -25.55
CA LEU A 153 17.56 2.35 -26.03
C LEU A 153 18.82 2.66 -25.23
N LEU A 154 19.42 1.63 -24.63
CA LEU A 154 20.72 1.74 -23.99
C LEU A 154 21.82 1.68 -25.06
N LYS A 155 22.52 2.79 -25.27
CA LYS A 155 23.53 2.94 -26.33
C LYS A 155 24.93 2.69 -25.83
N LEU A 156 25.29 3.29 -24.69
CA LEU A 156 26.62 3.20 -24.10
C LEU A 156 26.54 2.87 -22.61
N VAL A 157 27.55 2.19 -22.09
CA VAL A 157 27.83 2.09 -20.65
C VAL A 157 29.21 2.65 -20.36
N GLY A 158 29.37 3.27 -19.20
CA GLY A 158 30.53 4.07 -18.83
C GLY A 158 31.08 3.71 -17.46
N CYS A 159 32.40 3.79 -17.34
CA CYS A 159 33.15 3.64 -16.10
C CYS A 159 33.84 4.97 -15.74
N LEU A 160 33.71 5.41 -14.49
CA LEU A 160 34.28 6.67 -14.01
C LEU A 160 35.82 6.63 -14.13
N PHE A 161 36.42 7.65 -14.74
CA PHE A 161 37.87 7.80 -14.85
C PHE A 161 38.42 8.60 -13.64
N PRO A 162 39.59 8.24 -13.06
CA PRO A 162 40.49 7.15 -13.42
C PRO A 162 40.19 5.85 -12.65
N CYS A 163 38.94 5.61 -12.23
CA CYS A 163 38.62 4.39 -11.51
C CYS A 163 38.87 3.16 -12.40
N ARG A 164 39.38 2.10 -11.78
CA ARG A 164 39.42 0.79 -12.41
C ARG A 164 38.02 0.16 -12.35
N CYS A 165 37.46 -0.14 -13.51
CA CYS A 165 36.27 -0.98 -13.65
C CYS A 165 36.66 -2.16 -14.53
N ASP A 166 36.57 -3.38 -14.01
CA ASP A 166 36.87 -4.56 -14.82
C ASP A 166 35.65 -4.95 -15.67
N THR A 167 34.45 -4.87 -15.09
CA THR A 167 33.21 -5.31 -15.73
C THR A 167 32.01 -4.49 -15.25
N ILE A 168 31.13 -4.10 -16.16
CA ILE A 168 29.84 -3.49 -15.85
C ILE A 168 28.74 -4.49 -16.18
N ILE A 169 27.78 -4.63 -15.27
CA ILE A 169 26.57 -5.41 -15.49
C ILE A 169 25.33 -4.51 -15.47
N LEU A 170 24.33 -4.86 -16.28
CA LEU A 170 22.95 -4.39 -16.14
C LEU A 170 22.09 -5.59 -15.78
N LYS A 171 21.32 -5.46 -14.71
CA LYS A 171 20.40 -6.49 -14.22
C LYS A 171 18.98 -5.96 -14.14
N ASN A 172 18.00 -6.77 -14.53
CA ASN A 172 16.60 -6.51 -14.19
C ASN A 172 16.38 -6.82 -12.71
N VAL A 173 15.98 -5.82 -11.91
CA VAL A 173 15.88 -6.00 -10.45
C VAL A 173 14.68 -6.86 -10.04
N LEU A 174 13.67 -7.01 -10.90
CA LEU A 174 12.48 -7.81 -10.60
C LEU A 174 12.71 -9.28 -10.95
N THR A 175 13.24 -9.57 -12.14
CA THR A 175 13.48 -10.95 -12.60
C THR A 175 14.84 -11.50 -12.19
N GLN A 176 15.73 -10.63 -11.70
CA GLN A 176 17.13 -10.92 -11.36
C GLN A 176 18.00 -11.32 -12.57
N GLU A 177 17.48 -11.21 -13.78
CA GLU A 177 18.17 -11.53 -15.03
C GLU A 177 19.27 -10.50 -15.35
N ILE A 178 20.44 -10.98 -15.77
CA ILE A 178 21.53 -10.12 -16.25
C ILE A 178 21.32 -9.88 -17.75
N LEU A 179 21.05 -8.63 -18.11
CA LEU A 179 20.80 -8.20 -19.49
C LEU A 179 22.07 -7.74 -20.21
N LEU A 180 23.06 -7.25 -19.46
CA LEU A 180 24.36 -6.82 -19.97
C LEU A 180 25.46 -7.31 -19.06
N ASN A 181 26.56 -7.80 -19.64
CA ASN A 181 27.80 -8.09 -18.95
C ASN A 181 28.96 -7.67 -19.86
N GLN A 182 29.55 -6.51 -19.59
CA GLN A 182 30.48 -5.84 -20.47
C GLN A 182 31.83 -5.61 -19.80
N SER A 183 32.90 -6.10 -20.43
CA SER A 183 34.26 -6.02 -19.91
C SER A 183 35.01 -4.78 -20.41
N PHE A 184 35.69 -4.09 -19.51
CA PHE A 184 36.44 -2.87 -19.77
C PHE A 184 37.95 -3.14 -19.79
N VAL A 185 38.42 -3.95 -20.76
CA VAL A 185 39.84 -4.29 -20.93
C VAL A 185 40.48 -3.39 -22.01
N GLY A 186 41.41 -2.51 -21.63
CA GLY A 186 42.18 -1.67 -22.58
C GLY A 186 42.67 -0.33 -22.00
N GLU A 187 43.47 0.41 -22.77
CA GLU A 187 43.92 1.77 -22.40
C GLU A 187 42.71 2.70 -22.19
N GLN A 188 42.56 3.19 -20.96
CA GLN A 188 41.52 4.16 -20.60
C GLN A 188 41.89 5.54 -21.18
N LYS A 189 41.14 5.98 -22.18
CA LYS A 189 41.23 7.37 -22.68
C LYS A 189 40.03 8.15 -22.17
N GLN A 190 40.33 9.22 -21.43
CA GLN A 190 39.31 10.16 -20.95
C GLN A 190 38.48 10.69 -22.14
N ASN A 191 37.17 10.46 -22.10
CA ASN A 191 36.23 11.19 -22.94
C ASN A 191 35.82 12.51 -22.24
N ASP A 192 35.22 13.43 -22.98
CA ASP A 192 34.89 14.81 -22.53
C ASP A 192 34.08 14.92 -21.22
N TYR A 193 33.47 13.81 -20.78
CA TYR A 193 32.57 13.72 -19.62
C TYR A 193 33.09 12.80 -18.51
N GLY A 194 34.40 12.66 -18.29
CA GLY A 194 34.93 12.00 -17.08
C GLY A 194 34.67 10.48 -16.94
N PHE A 195 33.98 9.86 -17.89
CA PHE A 195 33.77 8.42 -17.99
C PHE A 195 34.42 7.84 -19.25
N ASN A 196 34.93 6.62 -19.15
CA ASN A 196 35.28 5.79 -20.29
C ASN A 196 34.04 5.05 -20.75
N TYR A 197 33.47 5.43 -21.90
CA TYR A 197 32.28 4.78 -22.45
C TYR A 197 32.64 3.69 -23.46
N GLN A 198 31.85 2.62 -23.48
CA GLN A 198 31.85 1.62 -24.53
C GLN A 198 30.43 1.43 -25.07
N ALA A 199 30.33 1.09 -26.36
CA ALA A 199 29.05 0.80 -27.00
C ALA A 199 28.45 -0.52 -26.51
N VAL A 200 27.13 -0.54 -26.37
CA VAL A 200 26.34 -1.73 -26.05
C VAL A 200 25.92 -2.41 -27.35
N ALA A 201 26.30 -3.68 -27.51
CA ALA A 201 26.03 -4.48 -28.71
C ALA A 201 25.57 -5.90 -28.32
N PRO A 202 24.35 -6.33 -28.70
CA PRO A 202 23.32 -5.56 -29.40
C PRO A 202 22.75 -4.43 -28.54
N ILE A 203 22.20 -3.39 -29.17
CA ILE A 203 21.50 -2.30 -28.46
C ILE A 203 20.35 -2.91 -27.64
N LEU A 204 20.29 -2.55 -26.36
CA LEU A 204 19.24 -3.05 -25.46
C LEU A 204 18.06 -2.08 -25.42
N PHE A 205 16.87 -2.59 -25.71
CA PHE A 205 15.60 -1.88 -25.52
C PHE A 205 15.13 -2.05 -24.08
N LEU A 206 14.85 -0.93 -23.42
CA LEU A 206 14.31 -0.90 -22.05
C LEU A 206 12.94 -0.20 -22.09
N PRO A 207 11.83 -0.92 -21.84
CA PRO A 207 10.49 -0.35 -21.90
C PRO A 207 10.18 0.53 -20.69
N LYS A 208 9.18 1.40 -20.83
CA LYS A 208 8.57 2.12 -19.71
C LYS A 208 8.20 1.17 -18.56
N GLY A 209 8.53 1.58 -17.34
CA GLY A 209 8.35 0.78 -16.12
C GLY A 209 9.50 -0.19 -15.82
N PHE A 210 10.43 -0.40 -16.75
CA PHE A 210 11.64 -1.20 -16.48
C PHE A 210 12.42 -0.61 -15.30
N THR A 211 12.83 -1.48 -14.38
CA THR A 211 13.73 -1.10 -13.27
C THR A 211 14.99 -1.93 -13.37
N GLY A 212 16.13 -1.25 -13.51
CA GLY A 212 17.43 -1.85 -13.72
C GLY A 212 18.43 -1.51 -12.62
N LEU A 213 19.41 -2.38 -12.39
CA LEU A 213 20.61 -2.11 -11.60
C LEU A 213 21.82 -2.13 -12.53
N LEU A 214 22.46 -0.98 -12.72
CA LEU A 214 23.74 -0.87 -13.42
C LEU A 214 24.86 -0.85 -12.37
N PHE A 215 25.81 -1.78 -12.46
CA PHE A 215 26.80 -1.98 -11.40
C PHE A 215 28.17 -2.39 -11.92
N VAL A 216 29.23 -1.85 -11.32
CA VAL A 216 30.62 -2.22 -11.62
C VAL A 216 31.08 -3.37 -10.72
N LEU A 217 31.43 -4.49 -11.35
CA LEU A 217 32.05 -5.64 -10.70
C LEU A 217 33.57 -5.49 -10.60
N ASN A 218 34.12 -6.14 -9.57
CA ASN A 218 35.54 -6.32 -9.28
C ASN A 218 36.36 -5.01 -9.22
N THR A 219 36.54 -4.48 -8.01
CA THR A 219 37.34 -3.26 -7.76
C THR A 219 38.48 -3.56 -6.80
N ASP A 220 39.42 -4.41 -7.26
CA ASP A 220 40.68 -4.59 -6.56
C ASP A 220 41.48 -3.27 -6.68
N ASN A 221 41.50 -2.50 -5.58
CA ASN A 221 42.00 -1.13 -5.41
C ASN A 221 41.04 0.01 -5.83
N LEU A 222 40.35 0.56 -4.82
CA LEU A 222 39.62 1.83 -4.87
C LEU A 222 40.56 3.07 -4.78
N ASN A 223 41.76 3.02 -5.37
CA ASN A 223 42.56 4.24 -5.59
C ASN A 223 41.92 5.04 -6.73
N CYS A 224 40.68 5.49 -6.50
CA CYS A 224 39.95 6.34 -7.41
C CYS A 224 39.83 7.73 -6.78
N GLN A 225 40.54 8.69 -7.39
CA GLN A 225 40.43 10.10 -7.08
C GLN A 225 39.99 10.83 -8.34
N PRO A 226 38.68 10.92 -8.60
CA PRO A 226 38.18 11.63 -9.77
C PRO A 226 38.40 13.14 -9.59
N GLU A 227 39.11 13.78 -10.53
CA GLU A 227 39.32 15.23 -10.53
C GLU A 227 38.07 16.02 -10.93
N ARG A 228 37.15 15.35 -11.62
CA ARG A 228 35.84 15.86 -12.04
C ARG A 228 34.79 14.84 -11.68
N VAL A 229 33.71 15.32 -11.07
CA VAL A 229 32.57 14.48 -10.71
C VAL A 229 31.31 15.07 -11.31
N HIS A 230 30.42 14.19 -11.71
CA HIS A 230 29.18 14.54 -12.37
C HIS A 230 28.07 14.66 -11.35
N ARG A 231 27.37 15.80 -11.36
CA ARG A 231 26.05 15.86 -10.75
C ARG A 231 25.06 15.28 -11.73
N TRP A 232 24.45 14.17 -11.35
CA TRP A 232 23.36 13.58 -12.09
C TRP A 232 22.14 14.51 -12.07
N ASN A 233 21.27 14.34 -13.06
CA ASN A 233 19.87 14.76 -13.00
C ASN A 233 19.62 16.28 -13.21
N ARG A 234 19.97 16.81 -14.39
CA ARG A 234 19.34 18.06 -14.87
C ARG A 234 18.53 17.92 -16.15
N PHE A 235 18.81 16.98 -17.07
CA PHE A 235 18.41 17.21 -18.46
C PHE A 235 17.65 16.09 -19.20
N ALA A 236 17.50 14.88 -18.65
CA ALA A 236 16.56 13.90 -19.24
C ALA A 236 15.80 13.09 -18.18
N LYS A 237 14.62 13.55 -17.77
CA LYS A 237 13.71 12.85 -16.83
C LYS A 237 13.13 11.53 -17.38
N LEU A 238 13.68 10.98 -18.46
CA LEU A 238 13.35 9.68 -19.06
C LEU A 238 13.70 8.52 -18.14
N THR A 239 14.66 8.72 -17.23
CA THR A 239 14.97 7.78 -16.17
C THR A 239 15.06 8.48 -14.84
N GLN A 240 14.88 7.72 -13.76
CA GLN A 240 15.01 8.19 -12.39
C GLN A 240 15.93 7.24 -11.64
N ILE A 241 17.05 7.75 -11.15
CA ILE A 241 17.90 6.98 -10.22
C ILE A 241 17.16 6.90 -8.90
N LEU A 242 16.99 5.66 -8.41
CA LEU A 242 16.29 5.38 -7.16
C LEU A 242 17.29 5.31 -6.00
N ARG A 243 18.35 4.51 -6.18
CA ARG A 243 19.26 4.10 -5.11
C ARG A 243 20.68 3.92 -5.63
N VAL A 244 21.66 4.07 -4.74
CA VAL A 244 23.08 3.89 -5.01
C VAL A 244 23.67 2.76 -4.18
N TYR A 245 24.66 2.07 -4.75
CA TYR A 245 25.11 0.76 -4.31
C TYR A 245 26.63 0.71 -4.13
N LYS A 246 27.09 0.28 -2.95
CA LYS A 246 28.51 -0.05 -2.72
C LYS A 246 28.82 -1.50 -3.07
N ASP A 247 27.87 -2.38 -2.79
CA ASP A 247 27.85 -3.79 -3.14
C ASP A 247 26.54 -4.12 -3.87
N LEU A 248 26.32 -5.39 -4.23
CA LEU A 248 25.08 -5.82 -4.91
C LEU A 248 23.91 -6.00 -3.93
N ASN A 249 23.98 -5.41 -2.75
CA ASN A 249 23.07 -5.68 -1.66
C ASN A 249 22.06 -4.57 -1.46
N ASP A 250 20.79 -4.91 -1.62
CA ASP A 250 19.72 -3.92 -1.50
C ASP A 250 19.62 -3.31 -0.10
N TYR A 251 19.98 -4.03 0.96
CA TYR A 251 19.90 -3.48 2.32
C TYR A 251 21.01 -2.46 2.65
N GLU A 252 22.15 -2.49 1.96
CA GLU A 252 23.24 -1.50 2.14
C GLU A 252 23.14 -0.31 1.20
N SER A 253 22.22 -0.40 0.23
CA SER A 253 21.99 0.68 -0.71
C SER A 253 21.35 1.89 -0.03
N LEU A 254 21.62 3.07 -0.57
CA LEU A 254 21.08 4.33 -0.07
C LEU A 254 20.16 4.95 -1.12
N VAL A 255 19.13 5.68 -0.67
CA VAL A 255 18.33 6.53 -1.55
C VAL A 255 19.25 7.56 -2.20
N PHE A 256 19.08 7.77 -3.50
CA PHE A 256 19.88 8.74 -4.24
C PHE A 256 19.40 10.18 -4.01
N HIS A 257 20.28 11.09 -3.59
CA HIS A 257 19.96 12.49 -3.35
C HIS A 257 20.53 13.46 -4.39
N GLY A 258 21.28 12.98 -5.38
CA GLY A 258 21.78 13.78 -6.50
C GLY A 258 23.25 14.23 -6.36
N GLU A 259 23.86 14.01 -5.20
CA GLU A 259 25.23 14.43 -4.91
C GLU A 259 26.21 13.27 -4.78
N GLU A 260 25.70 12.04 -4.77
CA GLU A 260 26.50 10.82 -4.63
C GLU A 260 27.37 10.57 -5.86
N ILE A 261 28.62 10.13 -5.61
CA ILE A 261 29.60 9.82 -6.65
C ILE A 261 29.42 8.37 -7.07
N ILE A 262 29.17 8.12 -8.35
CA ILE A 262 28.85 6.79 -8.88
C ILE A 262 29.85 6.40 -9.97
N MET A 263 30.37 5.17 -9.89
CA MET A 263 31.36 4.64 -10.84
C MET A 263 30.75 4.23 -12.18
N ALA A 264 29.53 3.71 -12.16
CA ALA A 264 28.81 3.31 -13.36
C ALA A 264 28.09 4.50 -13.98
N SER A 265 28.03 4.54 -15.30
CA SER A 265 27.22 5.47 -16.08
C SER A 265 26.59 4.77 -17.29
N PHE A 266 25.52 5.32 -17.81
CA PHE A 266 24.97 4.90 -19.10
C PHE A 266 24.64 6.11 -19.97
N VAL A 267 24.52 5.86 -21.27
CA VAL A 267 23.95 6.81 -22.23
C VAL A 267 22.82 6.14 -22.97
N ILE A 268 21.69 6.84 -23.01
CA ILE A 268 20.42 6.36 -23.54
C ILE A 268 19.93 7.25 -24.67
N GLU A 269 18.99 6.72 -25.44
CA GLU A 269 18.28 7.40 -26.52
C GLU A 269 16.79 7.03 -26.41
N LEU A 270 15.88 7.91 -26.81
CA LEU A 270 14.46 7.55 -26.93
C LEU A 270 14.28 6.46 -27.99
N ALA A 271 13.48 5.43 -27.69
CA ALA A 271 13.20 4.38 -28.66
C ALA A 271 12.32 4.89 -29.81
N ASP A 272 11.36 5.77 -29.51
CA ASP A 272 10.51 6.45 -30.50
C ASP A 272 10.29 7.92 -30.11
N GLN A 273 11.13 8.79 -30.67
CA GLN A 273 11.04 10.24 -30.47
C GLN A 273 9.72 10.83 -31.01
N SER A 274 9.18 10.29 -32.11
CA SER A 274 7.96 10.82 -32.72
C SER A 274 6.74 10.52 -31.88
N ALA A 275 6.64 9.30 -31.34
CA ALA A 275 5.59 8.91 -30.40
C ALA A 275 5.66 9.74 -29.11
N TYR A 276 6.86 9.94 -28.55
CA TYR A 276 7.06 10.75 -27.36
C TYR A 276 6.63 12.22 -27.55
N LEU A 277 7.07 12.87 -28.64
CA LEU A 277 6.68 14.25 -28.94
C LEU A 277 5.16 14.39 -29.19
N LYS A 278 4.55 13.38 -29.81
CA LYS A 278 3.09 13.33 -29.98
C LYS A 278 2.38 13.21 -28.64
N MET A 279 2.84 12.33 -27.75
CA MET A 279 2.28 12.18 -26.40
C MET A 279 2.32 13.51 -25.63
N ILE A 280 3.44 14.24 -25.65
CA ILE A 280 3.53 15.56 -25.02
C ILE A 280 2.55 16.55 -25.66
N LYS A 281 2.53 16.62 -27.00
CA LYS A 281 1.65 17.55 -27.72
C LYS A 281 0.17 17.28 -27.46
N ASP A 282 -0.21 16.01 -27.37
CA ASP A 282 -1.59 15.58 -27.17
C ASP A 282 -1.97 15.52 -25.67
N LYS A 283 -1.09 15.97 -24.74
CA LYS A 283 -1.32 15.87 -23.29
C LYS A 283 -2.68 16.43 -22.85
N GLU A 284 -2.99 17.69 -23.16
CA GLU A 284 -4.25 18.30 -22.75
C GLU A 284 -5.47 17.54 -23.28
N LYS A 285 -5.39 17.06 -24.53
CA LYS A 285 -6.43 16.23 -25.15
C LYS A 285 -6.59 14.91 -24.39
N ASN A 286 -5.48 14.23 -24.08
CA ASN A 286 -5.47 12.95 -23.38
C ASN A 286 -6.02 13.08 -21.96
N TYR A 287 -5.72 14.19 -21.27
CA TYR A 287 -6.31 14.52 -19.97
C TYR A 287 -7.83 14.74 -20.08
N HIS A 288 -8.28 15.49 -21.08
CA HIS A 288 -9.72 15.72 -21.30
C HIS A 288 -10.46 14.41 -21.64
N GLU A 289 -9.86 13.52 -22.44
CA GLU A 289 -10.42 12.20 -22.75
C GLU A 289 -10.51 11.33 -21.50
N PHE A 290 -9.46 11.30 -20.69
CA PHE A 290 -9.43 10.58 -19.43
C PHE A 290 -10.45 11.13 -18.40
N ASP A 291 -10.62 12.44 -18.30
CA ASP A 291 -11.63 13.07 -17.44
C ASP A 291 -13.06 12.64 -17.83
N LYS A 292 -13.31 12.39 -19.12
CA LYS A 292 -14.59 11.85 -19.60
C LYS A 292 -14.79 10.41 -19.12
N GLU A 293 -13.76 9.56 -19.20
CA GLU A 293 -13.82 8.18 -18.68
C GLU A 293 -14.07 8.16 -17.16
N LEU A 294 -13.38 9.03 -16.41
CA LEU A 294 -13.61 9.20 -14.97
C LEU A 294 -15.04 9.64 -14.67
N SER A 295 -15.61 10.53 -15.49
CA SER A 295 -17.00 10.96 -15.36
C SER A 295 -17.98 9.83 -15.61
N GLU A 296 -17.71 8.94 -16.57
CA GLU A 296 -18.53 7.75 -16.83
C GLU A 296 -18.48 6.75 -15.65
N ILE A 297 -17.29 6.52 -15.07
CA ILE A 297 -17.12 5.68 -13.87
C ILE A 297 -17.87 6.30 -12.69
N LYS A 298 -17.79 7.62 -12.51
CA LYS A 298 -18.49 8.33 -11.44
C LYS A 298 -20.01 8.14 -11.53
N VAL A 299 -20.61 8.32 -12.71
CA VAL A 299 -22.06 8.11 -12.91
C VAL A 299 -22.45 6.67 -12.60
N LYS A 300 -21.65 5.68 -13.05
CA LYS A 300 -21.92 4.27 -12.73
C LYS A 300 -21.86 4.00 -11.23
N LEU A 301 -20.88 4.56 -10.52
CA LEU A 301 -20.75 4.42 -9.07
C LEU A 301 -21.89 5.13 -8.31
N GLU A 302 -22.33 6.30 -8.76
CA GLU A 302 -23.49 6.99 -8.20
C GLU A 302 -24.78 6.17 -8.36
N ASN A 303 -24.98 5.52 -9.51
CA ASN A 303 -26.11 4.61 -9.69
C ASN A 303 -25.99 3.39 -8.78
N GLU A 304 -24.80 2.78 -8.69
CA GLU A 304 -24.56 1.62 -7.81
C GLU A 304 -24.82 1.95 -6.33
N LEU A 305 -24.45 3.15 -5.88
CA LEU A 305 -24.74 3.66 -4.53
C LEU A 305 -26.25 3.86 -4.27
N LEU A 306 -27.02 4.23 -5.29
CA LEU A 306 -28.47 4.37 -5.18
C LEU A 306 -29.18 3.02 -5.20
N GLU A 307 -28.63 2.04 -5.91
CA GLU A 307 -29.15 0.68 -6.01
C GLU A 307 -28.79 -0.18 -4.79
N HIS A 308 -27.64 0.09 -4.16
CA HIS A 308 -27.10 -0.73 -3.09
C HIS A 308 -26.64 0.11 -1.88
N GLU A 309 -27.08 -0.29 -0.69
CA GLU A 309 -26.70 0.34 0.60
C GLU A 309 -25.45 -0.31 1.22
N ASP A 310 -24.58 -0.89 0.39
CA ASP A 310 -23.42 -1.68 0.82
C ASP A 310 -22.05 -1.03 0.50
N ILE A 311 -22.02 0.18 -0.07
CA ILE A 311 -20.79 0.89 -0.39
C ILE A 311 -20.57 2.06 0.57
N ILE A 312 -19.37 2.13 1.15
CA ILE A 312 -18.91 3.25 1.95
C ILE A 312 -17.83 4.01 1.18
N LEU A 313 -18.10 5.28 0.90
CA LEU A 313 -17.14 6.20 0.32
C LEU A 313 -16.26 6.82 1.40
N VAL A 314 -14.95 6.59 1.32
CA VAL A 314 -13.97 7.19 2.23
C VAL A 314 -13.14 8.28 1.53
N ASP A 315 -12.82 9.35 2.23
CA ASP A 315 -12.16 10.53 1.64
C ASP A 315 -10.67 10.27 1.37
N VAL A 316 -10.38 9.64 0.22
CA VAL A 316 -9.04 9.27 -0.24
C VAL A 316 -9.02 9.23 -1.77
N ILE A 317 -7.87 9.51 -2.37
CA ILE A 317 -7.65 9.25 -3.81
C ILE A 317 -7.52 7.75 -4.01
N ASP A 318 -8.38 7.16 -4.83
CA ASP A 318 -8.47 5.70 -4.99
C ASP A 318 -7.38 5.14 -5.91
N VAL A 319 -6.18 4.95 -5.34
CA VAL A 319 -5.02 4.31 -5.97
C VAL A 319 -4.37 3.32 -5.01
N TYR A 320 -3.59 2.37 -5.53
CA TYR A 320 -2.99 1.28 -4.75
C TYR A 320 -2.12 1.80 -3.59
N ARG A 321 -1.29 2.84 -3.82
CA ARG A 321 -0.43 3.42 -2.78
C ARG A 321 -1.20 4.03 -1.60
N ASN A 322 -2.50 4.31 -1.76
CA ASN A 322 -3.35 4.87 -0.72
C ASN A 322 -4.24 3.82 -0.03
N LEU A 323 -4.04 2.52 -0.29
CA LEU A 323 -4.78 1.46 0.41
C LEU A 323 -4.67 1.53 1.95
N PRO A 324 -3.50 1.82 2.56
CA PRO A 324 -3.43 1.98 4.02
C PRO A 324 -4.31 3.12 4.54
N GLU A 325 -4.32 4.26 3.84
CA GLU A 325 -5.18 5.40 4.18
C GLU A 325 -6.66 5.04 4.04
N LYS A 326 -7.03 4.38 2.93
CA LYS A 326 -8.37 3.85 2.69
C LYS A 326 -8.82 2.95 3.84
N LEU A 327 -7.96 2.01 4.26
CA LEU A 327 -8.24 1.10 5.38
C LEU A 327 -8.44 1.85 6.70
N VAL A 328 -7.55 2.80 7.02
CA VAL A 328 -7.67 3.61 8.25
C VAL A 328 -8.97 4.40 8.28
N HIS A 329 -9.38 4.98 7.15
CA HIS A 329 -10.65 5.69 7.05
C HIS A 329 -11.86 4.74 7.18
N ALA A 330 -11.78 3.54 6.62
CA ALA A 330 -12.82 2.53 6.76
C ALA A 330 -12.98 2.06 8.22
N ILE A 331 -11.87 1.72 8.88
CA ILE A 331 -11.86 1.33 10.30
C ILE A 331 -12.43 2.47 11.16
N ALA A 332 -12.02 3.70 10.91
CA ALA A 332 -12.53 4.86 11.65
C ALA A 332 -14.04 5.03 11.45
N TRP A 333 -14.55 4.88 10.23
CA TRP A 333 -15.98 4.92 9.94
C TRP A 333 -16.73 3.80 10.67
N THR A 334 -16.20 2.58 10.67
CA THR A 334 -16.78 1.43 11.39
C THR A 334 -16.86 1.73 12.88
N MET A 335 -15.77 2.20 13.50
CA MET A 335 -15.76 2.50 14.94
C MET A 335 -16.71 3.63 15.35
N THR A 336 -17.08 4.54 14.44
CA THR A 336 -18.02 5.63 14.73
C THR A 336 -19.47 5.29 14.42
N THR A 337 -19.71 4.35 13.52
CA THR A 337 -21.05 4.11 12.92
C THR A 337 -21.61 2.75 13.31
N GLU A 338 -20.74 1.75 13.49
CA GLU A 338 -21.10 0.37 13.77
C GLU A 338 -20.62 -0.03 15.18
N ASN A 339 -21.49 -0.72 15.92
CA ASN A 339 -21.11 -1.35 17.19
C ASN A 339 -20.58 -2.77 16.91
N ALA A 340 -19.33 -2.85 16.44
CA ALA A 340 -18.70 -4.09 15.99
C ALA A 340 -17.73 -4.68 17.02
N ASP A 341 -17.85 -5.98 17.33
CA ASP A 341 -16.86 -6.69 18.17
C ASP A 341 -15.57 -6.99 17.39
N LEU A 342 -15.71 -7.37 16.13
CA LEU A 342 -14.64 -7.76 15.23
C LEU A 342 -14.76 -7.03 13.89
N ILE A 343 -13.62 -6.81 13.23
CA ILE A 343 -13.54 -6.28 11.87
C ILE A 343 -12.77 -7.26 10.98
N LEU A 344 -13.40 -7.71 9.91
CA LEU A 344 -12.76 -8.45 8.82
C LEU A 344 -12.28 -7.47 7.75
N LYS A 345 -11.02 -7.54 7.34
CA LYS A 345 -10.53 -6.93 6.09
C LYS A 345 -10.38 -8.00 5.02
N THR A 346 -10.77 -7.69 3.79
CA THR A 346 -10.46 -8.49 2.60
C THR A 346 -10.48 -7.61 1.34
N ASP A 347 -10.20 -8.18 0.16
CA ASP A 347 -10.17 -7.49 -1.13
C ASP A 347 -11.28 -8.00 -2.06
N ASP A 348 -11.60 -7.21 -3.09
CA ASP A 348 -12.68 -7.53 -4.03
C ASP A 348 -12.36 -8.67 -5.03
N ASP A 349 -11.14 -9.22 -4.99
CA ASP A 349 -10.72 -10.44 -5.70
C ASP A 349 -10.35 -11.60 -4.79
N CYS A 350 -10.72 -11.51 -3.53
CA CYS A 350 -10.73 -12.64 -2.61
C CYS A 350 -12.03 -13.41 -2.70
N PHE A 351 -12.02 -14.68 -2.27
CA PHE A 351 -13.12 -15.53 -1.79
C PHE A 351 -13.02 -15.60 -0.26
N ILE A 352 -14.13 -15.47 0.46
CA ILE A 352 -14.21 -15.64 1.92
C ILE A 352 -15.28 -16.66 2.32
N ASP A 353 -14.92 -17.63 3.16
CA ASP A 353 -15.84 -18.62 3.74
C ASP A 353 -16.50 -18.09 5.03
N LEU A 354 -17.51 -17.24 4.87
CA LEU A 354 -18.22 -16.61 5.99
C LEU A 354 -18.90 -17.62 6.92
N ALA A 355 -19.34 -18.77 6.39
CA ALA A 355 -19.96 -19.82 7.19
C ALA A 355 -18.95 -20.38 8.20
N ASN A 356 -17.77 -20.80 7.74
CA ASN A 356 -16.73 -21.32 8.64
C ASN A 356 -16.14 -20.24 9.56
N ILE A 357 -16.03 -18.99 9.09
CA ILE A 357 -15.63 -17.86 9.94
C ILE A 357 -16.64 -17.67 11.08
N SER A 358 -17.95 -17.70 10.80
CA SER A 358 -18.99 -17.50 11.82
C SER A 358 -18.88 -18.50 12.98
N HIS A 359 -18.54 -19.77 12.69
CA HIS A 359 -18.32 -20.79 13.71
C HIS A 359 -17.09 -20.52 14.58
N LYS A 360 -16.03 -19.95 14.00
CA LYS A 360 -14.76 -19.67 14.71
C LYS A 360 -14.82 -18.37 15.53
N ILE A 361 -15.54 -17.33 15.10
CA ILE A 361 -15.52 -16.01 15.77
C ILE A 361 -16.26 -15.95 17.11
N ASN A 362 -17.19 -16.86 17.39
CA ASN A 362 -17.85 -16.95 18.71
C ASN A 362 -16.86 -17.14 19.87
N LEU A 363 -15.66 -17.68 19.59
CA LEU A 363 -14.59 -17.85 20.59
C LEU A 363 -13.72 -16.59 20.76
N LEU A 364 -13.93 -15.57 19.93
CA LEU A 364 -13.09 -14.39 19.80
C LEU A 364 -13.77 -13.08 20.22
N THR A 365 -15.11 -12.98 20.16
CA THR A 365 -15.87 -11.75 20.42
C THR A 365 -15.65 -11.15 21.82
N GLU A 366 -15.30 -11.97 22.82
CA GLU A 366 -14.96 -11.49 24.18
C GLU A 366 -13.46 -11.25 24.39
N ARG A 367 -12.62 -11.59 23.41
CA ARG A 367 -11.17 -11.46 23.51
C ARG A 367 -10.71 -10.10 23.01
N LYS A 368 -9.67 -9.58 23.65
CA LYS A 368 -9.03 -8.32 23.27
C LYS A 368 -7.70 -8.57 22.56
N SER A 369 -7.30 -7.58 21.80
CA SER A 369 -6.02 -7.51 21.11
C SER A 369 -5.78 -8.72 20.19
N ILE A 370 -6.84 -9.20 19.53
CA ILE A 370 -6.78 -10.33 18.60
C ILE A 370 -6.48 -9.82 17.19
N TRP A 371 -5.50 -10.44 16.55
CA TRP A 371 -5.29 -10.34 15.10
C TRP A 371 -5.22 -11.75 14.52
N TRP A 372 -6.25 -12.14 13.77
CA TRP A 372 -6.42 -13.48 13.23
C TRP A 372 -6.25 -13.51 11.72
N GLY A 373 -5.36 -14.36 11.23
CA GLY A 373 -5.09 -14.55 9.81
C GLY A 373 -3.87 -15.46 9.61
N ASN A 374 -3.38 -15.54 8.39
CA ASN A 374 -2.09 -16.16 8.09
C ASN A 374 -1.01 -15.07 8.03
N PHE A 375 0.14 -15.26 8.69
CA PHE A 375 1.15 -14.22 8.82
C PHE A 375 2.42 -14.55 8.06
N ARG A 376 2.94 -13.54 7.34
CA ARG A 376 4.28 -13.57 6.80
C ARG A 376 5.26 -13.11 7.87
N HIS A 377 6.41 -13.80 7.92
CA HIS A 377 7.48 -13.53 8.87
C HIS A 377 8.80 -13.36 8.12
N ASN A 378 9.71 -12.54 8.66
CA ASN A 378 11.05 -12.34 8.13
C ASN A 378 11.10 -11.95 6.64
N MET A 379 10.08 -11.22 6.17
CA MET A 379 10.03 -10.73 4.79
C MET A 379 10.98 -9.55 4.62
N LEU A 380 11.89 -9.65 3.66
CA LEU A 380 12.75 -8.54 3.26
C LEU A 380 11.91 -7.40 2.69
N VAL A 381 12.36 -6.18 2.94
CA VAL A 381 11.74 -4.97 2.41
C VAL A 381 12.10 -4.83 0.95
N ASN A 382 11.10 -4.93 0.08
CA ASN A 382 11.27 -4.67 -1.34
C ASN A 382 11.55 -3.18 -1.55
N VAL A 383 12.64 -2.86 -2.22
CA VAL A 383 12.98 -1.47 -2.58
C VAL A 383 12.59 -1.11 -4.02
N TYR A 384 11.92 -2.05 -4.72
CA TYR A 384 11.55 -1.92 -6.14
C TYR A 384 10.16 -2.49 -6.47
N GLY A 385 9.63 -2.05 -7.62
CA GLY A 385 8.39 -2.56 -8.19
C GLY A 385 7.13 -2.15 -7.43
N LYS A 386 6.06 -2.92 -7.65
CA LYS A 386 4.75 -2.71 -7.00
C LYS A 386 4.88 -2.61 -5.48
N TRP A 387 5.71 -3.45 -4.88
CA TRP A 387 5.88 -3.55 -3.44
C TRP A 387 7.03 -2.70 -2.88
N ALA A 388 7.59 -1.78 -3.69
CA ALA A 388 8.65 -0.88 -3.23
C ALA A 388 8.22 -0.10 -1.99
N GLU A 389 9.06 -0.10 -0.97
CA GLU A 389 8.93 0.65 0.26
C GLU A 389 10.21 1.44 0.52
N ASN A 390 10.08 2.76 0.60
CA ASN A 390 11.21 3.68 0.68
C ASN A 390 11.30 4.43 2.02
N PHE A 391 10.26 4.35 2.85
CA PHE A 391 10.16 5.09 4.11
C PHE A 391 10.39 4.20 5.33
N PHE A 392 10.13 2.89 5.22
CA PHE A 392 10.42 1.97 6.32
C PHE A 392 11.94 1.81 6.51
N PRO A 393 12.49 2.08 7.71
CA PRO A 393 13.94 2.12 7.93
C PRO A 393 14.57 0.74 8.13
N GLY A 394 13.77 -0.30 8.39
CA GLY A 394 14.27 -1.67 8.58
C GLY A 394 14.53 -2.37 7.25
N SER A 395 15.35 -3.42 7.27
CA SER A 395 15.55 -4.30 6.11
C SER A 395 14.56 -5.47 6.06
N VAL A 396 13.86 -5.72 7.17
CA VAL A 396 12.90 -6.81 7.35
C VAL A 396 11.65 -6.24 8.01
N TYR A 397 10.48 -6.57 7.47
CA TYR A 397 9.21 -6.14 8.06
C TYR A 397 8.91 -6.89 9.38
N PRO A 398 8.25 -6.23 10.36
CA PRO A 398 7.53 -6.94 11.41
C PRO A 398 6.51 -7.90 10.79
N SER A 399 6.09 -8.92 11.54
CA SER A 399 5.09 -9.88 11.08
C SER A 399 3.79 -9.16 10.65
N PHE A 400 3.29 -9.49 9.48
CA PHE A 400 2.04 -8.95 8.94
C PHE A 400 1.17 -10.05 8.34
N ALA A 401 -0.15 -9.86 8.39
CA ALA A 401 -1.10 -10.81 7.82
C ALA A 401 -1.02 -10.80 6.29
N CYS A 402 -1.29 -11.94 5.65
CA CYS A 402 -1.42 -12.00 4.20
C CYS A 402 -2.58 -11.11 3.71
N GLY A 403 -2.37 -10.43 2.59
CA GLY A 403 -3.36 -9.50 2.00
C GLY A 403 -4.72 -10.13 1.69
N SER A 404 -4.81 -11.47 1.65
CA SER A 404 -6.04 -12.21 1.42
C SER A 404 -7.17 -11.91 2.39
N GLY A 405 -6.80 -11.49 3.61
CA GLY A 405 -7.73 -11.04 4.62
C GLY A 405 -7.28 -11.42 6.01
N TYR A 406 -7.87 -10.76 6.99
CA TYR A 406 -7.65 -10.99 8.41
C TYR A 406 -8.78 -10.38 9.23
N ILE A 407 -8.90 -10.82 10.49
CA ILE A 407 -9.84 -10.28 11.45
C ILE A 407 -9.07 -9.60 12.59
N ILE A 408 -9.51 -8.42 13.00
CA ILE A 408 -9.01 -7.70 14.18
C ILE A 408 -10.12 -7.48 15.20
N SER A 409 -9.78 -7.43 16.48
CA SER A 409 -10.72 -7.04 17.54
C SER A 409 -10.94 -5.53 17.60
N SER A 410 -12.10 -5.12 18.12
CA SER A 410 -12.53 -3.72 18.21
C SER A 410 -11.56 -2.81 18.98
N ASP A 411 -10.81 -3.32 19.95
CA ASP A 411 -9.79 -2.55 20.67
C ASP A 411 -8.57 -2.19 19.80
N ILE A 412 -8.16 -3.08 18.88
CA ILE A 412 -7.14 -2.78 17.87
C ILE A 412 -7.67 -1.73 16.89
N ALA A 413 -8.89 -1.91 16.39
CA ALA A 413 -9.54 -0.97 15.49
C ALA A 413 -9.68 0.44 16.12
N ASN A 414 -10.04 0.49 17.40
CA ASN A 414 -10.09 1.72 18.17
C ASN A 414 -8.70 2.36 18.33
N TRP A 415 -7.67 1.57 18.61
CA TRP A 415 -6.30 2.07 18.70
C TRP A 415 -5.84 2.69 17.36
N ILE A 416 -6.11 2.05 16.23
CA ILE A 416 -5.81 2.60 14.89
C ILE A 416 -6.55 3.93 14.70
N THR A 417 -7.84 3.97 15.03
CA THR A 417 -8.70 5.16 14.87
C THR A 417 -8.20 6.35 15.70
N MET A 418 -7.81 6.10 16.96
CA MET A 418 -7.27 7.12 17.86
C MET A 418 -5.91 7.64 17.42
N ASN A 419 -5.09 6.78 16.80
CA ASN A 419 -3.72 7.12 16.40
C ASN A 419 -3.56 7.52 14.93
N LYS A 420 -4.64 7.51 14.13
CA LYS A 420 -4.59 7.69 12.66
C LYS A 420 -3.75 8.87 12.16
N LYS A 421 -3.70 9.99 12.90
CA LYS A 421 -2.90 11.18 12.55
C LYS A 421 -1.39 11.00 12.68
N PHE A 422 -0.95 9.96 13.40
CA PHE A 422 0.44 9.63 13.66
C PHE A 422 0.93 8.42 12.86
N LEU A 423 0.02 7.73 12.16
CA LEU A 423 0.35 6.56 11.36
C LEU A 423 0.91 7.01 10.01
N HIS A 424 2.10 6.52 9.67
CA HIS A 424 2.62 6.63 8.32
C HIS A 424 1.99 5.53 7.44
N TYR A 425 1.62 5.88 6.20
CA TYR A 425 1.05 4.96 5.23
C TYR A 425 2.17 4.33 4.39
N PHE A 426 2.43 3.04 4.60
CA PHE A 426 3.48 2.28 3.90
C PHE A 426 2.94 1.66 2.59
N GLN A 427 3.78 0.96 1.84
CA GLN A 427 3.51 0.52 0.46
C GLN A 427 2.19 -0.24 0.24
N GLY A 428 1.68 -0.94 1.26
CA GLY A 428 0.45 -1.72 1.26
C GLY A 428 -0.21 -1.71 2.65
N GLU A 429 -1.51 -1.97 2.71
CA GLU A 429 -2.28 -1.91 3.96
C GLU A 429 -1.92 -3.04 4.92
N ASP A 430 -1.57 -4.22 4.41
CA ASP A 430 -1.14 -5.38 5.18
C ASP A 430 0.20 -5.13 5.90
N VAL A 431 1.21 -4.67 5.15
CA VAL A 431 2.51 -4.25 5.68
C VAL A 431 2.35 -3.10 6.65
N SER A 432 1.50 -2.12 6.33
CA SER A 432 1.21 -1.00 7.22
C SER A 432 0.66 -1.47 8.56
N MET A 433 -0.31 -2.39 8.55
CA MET A 433 -0.85 -3.01 9.77
C MET A 433 0.24 -3.72 10.58
N GLY A 434 1.13 -4.48 9.96
CA GLY A 434 2.25 -5.13 10.65
C GLY A 434 3.16 -4.14 11.36
N ILE A 435 3.50 -3.04 10.69
CA ILE A 435 4.33 -1.98 11.26
C ILE A 435 3.61 -1.27 12.40
N TRP A 436 2.36 -0.85 12.22
CA TRP A 436 1.61 -0.12 13.25
C TRP A 436 1.39 -0.98 14.51
N LEU A 437 0.97 -2.23 14.33
CA LEU A 437 0.63 -3.13 15.43
C LEU A 437 1.85 -3.69 16.16
N SER A 438 3.06 -3.55 15.59
CA SER A 438 4.31 -3.85 16.30
C SER A 438 4.49 -3.03 17.59
N SER A 439 3.82 -1.88 17.69
CA SER A 439 3.84 -1.01 18.87
C SER A 439 2.98 -1.50 20.04
N ILE A 440 1.97 -2.36 19.78
CA ILE A 440 1.04 -2.87 20.80
C ILE A 440 1.08 -4.40 20.96
N ILE A 441 1.77 -5.10 20.05
CA ILE A 441 2.02 -6.56 20.10
C ILE A 441 0.72 -7.35 20.33
N PRO A 442 -0.18 -7.42 19.33
CA PRO A 442 -1.41 -8.16 19.47
C PRO A 442 -1.16 -9.67 19.62
N ILE A 443 -2.19 -10.38 20.05
CA ILE A 443 -2.24 -11.84 20.01
C ILE A 443 -2.45 -12.26 18.57
N TYR A 444 -1.38 -12.74 17.94
CA TYR A 444 -1.40 -13.33 16.62
C TYR A 444 -2.07 -14.71 16.68
N LEU A 445 -3.28 -14.82 16.14
CA LEU A 445 -3.92 -16.11 15.89
C LEU A 445 -3.54 -16.55 14.48
N MET A 446 -2.50 -17.38 14.38
CA MET A 446 -2.05 -17.94 13.11
C MET A 446 -3.03 -19.00 12.62
N ASP A 447 -3.56 -18.82 11.41
CA ASP A 447 -4.45 -19.78 10.76
C ASP A 447 -4.09 -19.89 9.27
N ARG A 448 -3.61 -21.06 8.86
CA ARG A 448 -3.15 -21.34 7.48
C ARG A 448 -4.30 -21.56 6.50
N ASP A 449 -5.54 -21.52 6.95
CA ASP A 449 -6.71 -21.57 6.09
C ASP A 449 -6.94 -20.23 5.38
N TRP A 450 -6.27 -19.16 5.82
CA TRP A 450 -6.16 -17.90 5.07
C TRP A 450 -5.02 -18.02 4.06
N ALA A 451 -5.35 -18.31 2.80
CA ALA A 451 -4.33 -18.55 1.78
C ALA A 451 -3.56 -17.29 1.42
N CYS A 452 -2.23 -17.37 1.44
CA CYS A 452 -1.35 -16.38 0.85
C CYS A 452 -1.23 -16.65 -0.67
N ALA A 453 -0.77 -15.66 -1.45
CA ALA A 453 -0.74 -15.73 -2.92
C ALA A 453 -0.04 -16.96 -3.55
N GLU A 454 0.81 -17.66 -2.80
CA GLU A 454 1.57 -18.82 -3.26
C GLU A 454 0.89 -20.16 -2.92
N ASP A 455 -0.20 -20.12 -2.13
CA ASP A 455 -0.87 -21.32 -1.64
C ASP A 455 -1.79 -21.93 -2.72
N ALA A 456 -1.74 -23.26 -2.85
CA ALA A 456 -2.68 -23.98 -3.70
C ALA A 456 -4.10 -23.97 -3.11
N PRO A 457 -5.15 -23.93 -3.94
CA PRO A 457 -6.53 -23.99 -3.47
C PRO A 457 -6.80 -25.32 -2.75
N ARG A 458 -7.41 -25.24 -1.56
CA ARG A 458 -7.81 -26.40 -0.73
C ARG A 458 -9.25 -26.25 -0.23
N ASP A 459 -9.89 -27.37 0.06
CA ASP A 459 -11.29 -27.41 0.49
C ASP A 459 -11.54 -26.79 1.88
N GLU A 460 -10.49 -26.61 2.69
CA GLU A 460 -10.59 -26.07 4.07
C GLU A 460 -10.31 -24.56 4.14
N LEU A 461 -9.98 -23.91 3.01
CA LEU A 461 -9.61 -22.50 3.01
C LEU A 461 -10.75 -21.58 3.46
N LEU A 462 -10.42 -20.66 4.37
CA LEU A 462 -11.24 -19.54 4.82
C LEU A 462 -11.15 -18.33 3.87
N ALA A 463 -9.98 -18.12 3.25
CA ALA A 463 -9.76 -17.07 2.29
C ALA A 463 -8.90 -17.54 1.12
N TYR A 464 -9.20 -17.12 -0.11
CA TYR A 464 -8.40 -17.41 -1.31
C TYR A 464 -8.56 -16.29 -2.35
N CYS A 465 -7.46 -15.74 -2.88
CA CYS A 465 -7.52 -14.45 -3.60
C CYS A 465 -6.84 -14.45 -4.97
N GLN A 466 -6.76 -13.25 -5.56
CA GLN A 466 -6.27 -13.02 -6.93
C GLN A 466 -7.17 -13.68 -7.99
N LEU A 467 -8.47 -13.68 -7.72
CA LEU A 467 -9.48 -14.30 -8.55
C LEU A 467 -10.15 -13.26 -9.45
N ASN A 468 -10.24 -13.57 -10.75
CA ASN A 468 -11.12 -12.82 -11.63
C ASN A 468 -12.60 -13.15 -11.35
N PRO A 469 -13.57 -12.35 -11.85
CA PRO A 469 -15.00 -12.58 -11.62
C PRO A 469 -15.51 -13.98 -11.97
N SER A 470 -14.97 -14.62 -13.01
CA SER A 470 -15.36 -15.99 -13.40
C SER A 470 -14.84 -17.02 -12.40
N GLN A 471 -13.57 -16.89 -11.99
CA GLN A 471 -12.96 -17.76 -11.00
C GLN A 471 -13.64 -17.65 -9.63
N LEU A 472 -14.04 -16.44 -9.21
CA LEU A 472 -14.81 -16.23 -7.98
C LEU A 472 -16.11 -17.04 -7.97
N ARG A 473 -16.90 -16.96 -9.06
CA ARG A 473 -18.14 -17.74 -9.20
C ARG A 473 -17.88 -19.25 -9.17
N GLN A 474 -16.85 -19.71 -9.88
CA GLN A 474 -16.50 -21.13 -9.94
C GLN A 474 -16.09 -21.67 -8.57
N PHE A 475 -15.22 -20.95 -7.87
CA PHE A 475 -14.73 -21.35 -6.55
C PHE A 475 -15.86 -21.38 -5.52
N HIS A 476 -16.71 -20.34 -5.51
CA HIS A 476 -17.89 -20.32 -4.66
C HIS A 476 -18.83 -21.50 -4.96
N ALA A 477 -19.16 -21.76 -6.23
CA ALA A 477 -20.04 -22.86 -6.61
C ALA A 477 -19.47 -24.24 -6.23
N MET A 478 -18.15 -24.43 -6.30
CA MET A 478 -17.47 -25.64 -5.84
C MET A 478 -17.67 -25.84 -4.32
N LYS A 479 -17.44 -24.80 -3.51
CA LYS A 479 -17.64 -24.83 -2.06
C LYS A 479 -19.11 -25.07 -1.68
N SER A 480 -20.05 -24.39 -2.32
CA SER A 480 -21.49 -24.57 -2.04
C SER A 480 -22.00 -25.98 -2.33
N LYS A 481 -21.40 -26.71 -3.29
CA LYS A 481 -21.76 -28.10 -3.58
C LYS A 481 -21.26 -29.07 -2.51
N ASN A 482 -20.05 -28.85 -1.99
CA ASN A 482 -19.49 -29.68 -0.93
C ASN A 482 -20.29 -29.58 0.38
N ILE A 483 -20.84 -28.40 0.68
CA ILE A 483 -21.72 -28.20 1.86
C ILE A 483 -23.05 -28.97 1.72
N LYS A 484 -23.57 -29.18 0.51
CA LYS A 484 -24.84 -29.90 0.29
C LYS A 484 -24.71 -31.43 0.31
N ASN A 485 -23.48 -31.95 0.23
CA ASN A 485 -23.20 -33.38 0.16
C ASN A 485 -22.67 -33.97 1.48
N ASN A 486 -22.46 -33.13 2.49
CA ASN A 486 -22.15 -33.49 3.88
C ASN A 486 -23.33 -33.12 4.77
#